data_AF-A0A8T3MT07-F1
#
_entry.id   AF-A0A8T3MT07-F1
#
_cell.length_a   1.000
_cell.length_b   1.000
_cell.length_c   1.000
_cell.angle_alpha   90.00
_cell.angle_beta   90.00
_cell.angle_gamma   90.00
#
_symmetry.space_group_name_H-M   'P 1'
#
loop_
_entity.id
_entity.type
_entity.pdbx_description
1 polymer ?
#
loop_
_entity_poly.entity_id
_entity_poly.type
_entity_poly.pdbx_seq_one_letter_code
_entity_poly.pdbx_strand_id
1 'polypeptide(L)'
;MSLQLHRPDGKGGIEPRPAADRNWRSSLQARRWGISRRDGRLPEMQNPEMNPTSTAMAVLFWLGLGVLTFVLLVVGYGTKFWS
;
A
#
# COMPACT_ATOMS: atom_id res chain seq x y z
N MET A 1 -5.22 -2.47 -0.11
CA MET A 1 -5.21 -3.55 0.90
C MET A 1 -3.92 -3.46 1.69
N SER A 2 -3.98 -3.03 2.95
CA SER A 2 -2.84 -3.02 3.87
C SER A 2 -2.76 -4.37 4.58
N LEU A 3 -1.67 -5.10 4.41
CA LEU A 3 -1.45 -6.36 5.11
C LEU A 3 -1.24 -6.07 6.61
N GLN A 4 -2.26 -6.30 7.44
CA GLN A 4 -2.18 -6.15 8.89
C GLN A 4 -1.73 -7.50 9.49
N LEU A 5 -0.49 -7.54 9.97
CA LEU A 5 0.02 -8.72 10.67
C LEU A 5 -0.57 -8.75 12.08
N HIS A 6 -1.40 -9.77 12.30
CA HIS A 6 -2.04 -10.06 13.57
C HIS A 6 -1.11 -10.97 14.37
N ARG A 7 -0.74 -10.56 15.59
CA ARG A 7 0.06 -11.37 16.51
C ARG A 7 -0.74 -11.64 17.80
N PRO A 8 -0.64 -12.85 18.39
CA PRO A 8 -1.22 -13.11 19.70
C PRO A 8 -0.62 -12.18 20.76
N ASP A 9 -1.47 -11.60 21.58
CA ASP A 9 -1.17 -10.63 22.63
C ASP A 9 -0.61 -11.26 23.93
N GLY A 10 -0.43 -12.59 23.94
CA GLY A 10 0.02 -13.35 25.12
C GLY A 10 -1.06 -13.57 26.19
N LYS A 11 -2.28 -13.07 25.98
CA LYS A 11 -3.46 -13.25 26.87
C LYS A 11 -4.65 -13.90 26.15
N GLY A 12 -4.49 -14.27 24.89
CA GLY A 12 -5.50 -14.97 24.08
C GLY A 12 -6.27 -14.07 23.11
N GLY A 13 -5.93 -12.78 23.05
CA GLY A 13 -6.42 -11.84 22.06
C GLY A 13 -5.45 -11.63 20.90
N ILE A 14 -5.91 -10.89 19.89
CA ILE A 14 -5.13 -10.56 18.70
C ILE A 14 -5.15 -9.03 18.55
N GLU A 15 -3.99 -8.38 18.63
CA GLU A 15 -3.89 -6.94 18.46
C GLU A 15 -3.47 -6.56 17.03
N PRO A 16 -4.17 -5.63 16.37
CA PRO A 16 -3.72 -5.04 15.11
C PRO A 16 -2.58 -4.07 15.40
N ARG A 17 -1.38 -4.38 14.92
CA ARG A 17 -0.23 -3.46 14.94
C ARG A 17 0.02 -2.94 13.53
N PRO A 18 0.19 -1.62 13.31
CA PRO A 18 0.68 -1.12 12.03
C PRO A 18 2.01 -1.79 11.70
N ALA A 19 2.18 -2.24 10.46
CA ALA A 19 3.42 -2.85 9.96
C ALA A 19 4.53 -1.79 9.92
N ALA A 20 5.03 -1.43 11.11
CA ALA A 20 5.93 -0.31 11.32
C ALA A 20 7.40 -0.66 11.07
N ASP A 21 7.71 -1.88 10.63
CA ASP A 21 9.08 -2.25 10.34
C ASP A 21 9.34 -2.31 8.84
N ARG A 22 9.87 -1.19 8.31
CA ARG A 22 10.38 -1.10 6.94
C ARG A 22 11.48 -2.12 6.68
N ASN A 23 12.09 -2.65 7.75
CA ASN A 23 13.20 -3.58 7.70
C ASN A 23 12.83 -4.93 8.34
N TRP A 24 11.76 -5.57 7.84
CA TRP A 24 11.35 -6.95 8.16
C TRP A 24 12.51 -7.98 8.12
N ARG A 25 13.61 -7.64 7.44
CA ARG A 25 14.88 -8.39 7.41
C ARG A 25 15.45 -8.69 8.81
N SER A 26 15.22 -7.82 9.79
CA SER A 26 15.67 -8.03 11.18
C SER A 26 14.95 -9.20 11.87
N SER A 27 13.73 -9.49 11.44
CA SER A 27 12.88 -10.55 11.99
C SER A 27 13.11 -11.91 11.34
N LEU A 28 13.72 -11.94 10.16
CA LEU A 28 14.12 -13.18 9.50
C LEU A 28 15.40 -13.72 10.12
N GLN A 29 15.25 -14.75 10.95
CA GLN A 29 16.33 -15.49 11.61
C GLN A 29 17.28 -16.22 10.63
N ALA A 30 17.18 -15.99 9.32
CA ALA A 30 18.02 -16.60 8.29
C ALA A 30 19.38 -15.89 8.19
N ARG A 31 20.09 -15.76 9.32
CA ARG A 31 21.48 -15.28 9.37
C ARG A 31 22.35 -16.05 8.36
N ARG A 32 22.08 -17.35 8.19
CA ARG A 32 22.69 -18.25 7.19
C ARG A 32 22.67 -17.78 5.74
N TRP A 33 21.68 -16.99 5.32
CA TRP A 33 21.53 -16.59 3.90
C TRP A 33 22.29 -15.30 3.55
N GLY A 34 22.72 -14.51 4.55
CA GLY A 34 23.56 -13.31 4.35
C GLY A 34 25.05 -13.54 4.62
N ILE A 35 25.44 -14.66 5.25
CA ILE A 35 26.82 -14.95 5.69
C ILE A 35 27.80 -15.12 4.51
N SER A 36 27.33 -15.58 3.36
CA SER A 36 28.16 -15.76 2.17
C SER A 36 28.43 -14.47 1.39
N ARG A 37 27.86 -13.33 1.81
CA ARG A 37 28.15 -12.01 1.23
C ARG A 37 29.16 -11.24 2.05
N ARG A 38 29.98 -10.43 1.36
CA ARG A 38 31.05 -9.60 1.93
C ARG A 38 30.57 -8.60 3.00
N ASP A 39 29.32 -8.18 2.92
CA ASP A 39 28.66 -7.25 3.84
C ASP A 39 27.87 -7.94 4.97
N GLY A 40 27.75 -9.27 4.94
CA GLY A 40 27.05 -10.07 5.96
C GLY A 40 25.54 -9.81 6.03
N ARG A 41 24.95 -9.14 5.04
CA ARG A 41 23.54 -8.70 5.04
C ARG A 41 22.74 -9.37 3.93
N LEU A 42 21.45 -9.59 4.20
CA LEU A 42 20.51 -10.10 3.21
C LEU A 42 20.30 -9.04 2.10
N PRO A 43 20.25 -9.43 0.81
CA PRO A 43 19.89 -8.52 -0.28
C PRO A 43 18.58 -7.79 0.00
N GLU A 44 18.52 -6.56 -0.47
CA GLU A 44 17.26 -5.85 -0.58
C GLU A 44 16.40 -6.52 -1.66
N MET A 45 15.50 -7.42 -1.25
CA MET A 45 14.44 -7.95 -2.12
C MET A 45 13.44 -6.82 -2.38
N GLN A 46 13.73 -6.03 -3.41
CA GLN A 46 12.74 -5.18 -4.05
C GLN A 46 11.76 -6.12 -4.76
N ASN A 47 10.44 -5.92 -4.61
CA ASN A 47 9.44 -6.68 -5.35
C ASN A 47 9.26 -6.00 -6.72
N PRO A 48 9.89 -6.50 -7.81
CA PRO A 48 9.82 -5.85 -9.11
C PRO A 48 8.44 -5.96 -9.75
N GLU A 49 7.59 -6.90 -9.29
CA GLU A 49 6.23 -7.07 -9.77
C GLU A 49 5.26 -6.06 -9.16
N MET A 50 5.64 -5.42 -8.05
CA MET A 50 4.86 -4.35 -7.46
C MET A 50 5.33 -3.03 -8.07
N ASN A 51 4.60 -2.55 -9.07
CA ASN A 51 4.75 -1.20 -9.61
C ASN A 51 3.79 -0.27 -8.84
N PRO A 52 4.20 0.32 -7.68
CA PRO A 52 3.30 1.15 -6.91
C PRO A 52 2.87 2.34 -7.75
N THR A 53 1.56 2.47 -8.00
CA THR A 53 1.02 3.67 -8.62
C THR A 53 1.44 4.87 -7.79
N SER A 54 2.07 5.86 -8.44
CA SER A 54 2.52 7.05 -7.71
C SER A 54 1.33 7.73 -7.02
N THR A 55 1.51 8.16 -5.78
CA THR A 55 0.46 8.83 -5.00
C THR A 55 -0.07 10.06 -5.75
N ALA A 56 0.81 10.80 -6.41
CA ALA A 56 0.44 11.96 -7.23
C ALA A 56 -0.50 11.58 -8.38
N MET A 57 -0.20 10.49 -9.12
CA MET A 57 -1.07 10.02 -10.21
C MET A 57 -2.41 9.53 -9.67
N ALA A 58 -2.43 8.86 -8.52
CA ALA A 58 -3.69 8.45 -7.88
C ALA A 58 -4.54 9.68 -7.50
N VAL A 59 -3.96 10.72 -6.93
CA VAL A 59 -4.67 11.95 -6.57
C VAL A 59 -5.21 12.66 -7.82
N LEU A 60 -4.39 12.82 -8.86
CA LEU A 60 -4.82 13.43 -10.13
C LEU A 60 -5.97 12.67 -10.76
N PHE A 61 -5.91 11.34 -10.75
CA PHE A 61 -6.97 10.48 -11.27
C PHE A 61 -8.30 10.74 -10.55
N TRP A 62 -8.31 10.70 -9.21
CA TRP A 62 -9.54 10.91 -8.44
C TRP A 62 -10.08 12.33 -8.58
N LEU A 63 -9.20 13.33 -8.62
CA LEU A 63 -9.60 14.72 -8.83
C LEU A 63 -10.24 14.92 -10.21
N GLY A 64 -9.61 14.37 -11.25
CA GLY A 64 -10.15 14.41 -12.62
C GLY A 64 -11.48 13.70 -12.74
N LEU A 65 -11.62 12.51 -12.14
CA LEU A 65 -12.87 11.77 -12.12
C LEU A 65 -13.98 12.57 -11.42
N GLY A 66 -13.70 13.17 -10.26
CA GLY A 66 -14.66 13.99 -9.53
C GLY A 66 -15.14 15.20 -10.34
N VAL A 67 -14.22 15.92 -10.98
CA VAL A 67 -14.55 17.06 -11.86
C VAL A 67 -15.41 16.62 -13.04
N LEU A 68 -15.05 15.52 -13.70
CA LEU A 68 -15.80 15.00 -14.84
C LEU A 68 -17.24 14.62 -14.45
N THR A 69 -17.39 13.91 -13.34
CA THR A 69 -18.71 13.54 -12.82
C THR A 69 -19.54 14.77 -12.46
N PHE A 70 -18.93 15.77 -11.82
CA PHE A 70 -19.63 17.02 -11.50
C PHE A 70 -20.12 17.73 -12.75
N VAL A 71 -19.29 17.84 -13.78
CA VAL A 71 -19.67 18.46 -15.07
C VAL A 71 -20.84 17.69 -15.71
N LEU A 72 -20.79 16.36 -15.73
CA LEU A 72 -21.89 15.53 -16.24
C LEU A 72 -23.21 15.79 -15.49
N LEU A 73 -23.16 15.89 -14.16
CA LEU A 73 -24.32 16.20 -13.34
C LEU A 73 -24.89 17.58 -13.66
N VAL A 74 -24.04 18.61 -13.66
CA VAL A 74 -24.46 19.99 -13.95
C VAL A 74 -25.07 20.11 -15.34
N VAL A 75 -24.46 19.49 -16.34
CA VAL A 75 -24.99 19.52 -17.71
C VAL A 75 -26.28 18.74 -17.81
N GLY A 76 -26.34 17.51 -17.30
CA GLY A 76 -27.53 16.66 -17.42
C GLY A 76 -28.76 17.25 -16.72
N TYR A 77 -28.60 17.81 -15.51
CA TYR A 77 -29.68 18.49 -14.81
C TYR A 77 -29.96 19.88 -15.36
N GLY A 78 -28.93 20.64 -15.73
CA GLY A 78 -29.07 21.99 -16.28
C GLY A 78 -29.77 22.02 -17.65
N THR A 79 -29.57 20.98 -18.46
CA THR A 79 -30.25 20.82 -19.77
C THR A 79 -31.61 20.13 -19.67
N LYS A 80 -32.03 19.72 -18.47
CA LYS A 80 -33.22 18.89 -18.22
C LYS A 80 -33.21 17.54 -18.94
N PHE A 81 -32.06 17.06 -19.38
CA PHE A 81 -31.94 15.74 -20.01
C PHE A 81 -32.36 14.60 -19.05
N TRP A 82 -32.12 14.80 -17.74
CA TRP A 82 -32.50 13.85 -16.68
C TRP A 82 -33.68 14.33 -15.81
N SER A 83 -34.49 15.26 -16.30
CA SER A 83 -35.69 15.75 -15.61
C SER A 83 -36.97 15.25 -16.25
#